data_AF-A0A4R6KQZ1-F1
#
_entry.id   AF-A0A4R6KQZ1-F1
#
_cell.length_a   1.000
_cell.length_b   1.000
_cell.length_c   1.000
_cell.angle_alpha   90.00
_cell.angle_beta   90.00
_cell.angle_gamma   90.00
#
_symmetry.space_group_name_H-M   'P 1'
#
loop_
_entity.id
_entity.type
_entity.pdbx_description
1 polymer ?
#
loop_
_entity_poly.entity_id
_entity_poly.type
_entity_poly.pdbx_seq_one_letter_code
_entity_poly.pdbx_strand_id
1 'polypeptide(L)'
;MQSRFRRTGALVGAGAVLFGALAVALGNQAGAEQTPPVAPLDQLLGEQSVQGRTALAKLQPRLAELADRNGIAADQLERILATDKTSWLDEDGKLFYREPVATKAEQAETVASPKWATTAVAAAVGPAFELHSKKGSNRVIYLDFDGHTVTGTAWNSDGKPASVKVPAYDTDGNTSNWSTAEQDVVKDVWARVADDYAPFDVDVTTQAPAESAITRTDAADQQYGTRVLIDPSSWYQTSCGCGGIAYVGVFDRTSQHSFYQPAMVFTKGVGTGAKNIAEAAAHEAGHNVGLSHDGTSTEGYYRGHGAWAPIMGVGYNKAITQWSKGEYADANNKQDDYAVVAENGLARRADDHGNTTATATALTLGTSRKGVYATDSDKDVFRIDVAAGTFSFVAAPSAKGADLDIRLQLLNSAGTVIATANPASGQANAATPTGVSARIDKQVAAGRYYLRIENVGYGNPLNNGYSTYGSLGGYSVRVANG
;
A
#
# COMPACT_ATOMS: atom_id res chain seq x y z
N MET A 1 63.88 7.14 30.60
CA MET A 1 63.54 8.57 30.74
C MET A 1 62.03 8.65 30.99
N GLN A 2 61.46 8.52 32.21
CA GLN A 2 61.64 9.31 33.45
C GLN A 2 61.75 10.82 33.13
N SER A 3 60.92 11.74 33.60
CA SER A 3 60.18 11.81 34.87
C SER A 3 58.97 12.77 34.84
N ARG A 4 58.07 12.56 35.81
CA ARG A 4 56.92 13.39 36.22
C ARG A 4 57.32 14.65 37.02
N PHE A 5 56.27 15.45 37.33
CA PHE A 5 56.09 16.45 38.42
C PHE A 5 56.35 17.93 38.03
N ARG A 6 55.57 18.94 38.45
CA ARG A 6 54.84 19.15 39.72
C ARG A 6 53.77 20.27 39.61
N ARG A 7 52.73 20.17 40.46
CA ARG A 7 51.71 21.20 40.77
C ARG A 7 52.26 22.32 41.68
N THR A 8 51.64 23.50 41.61
CA THR A 8 51.25 24.50 42.67
C THR A 8 51.09 25.87 41.96
N GLY A 9 50.05 26.69 42.06
CA GLY A 9 49.05 26.95 43.11
C GLY A 9 49.37 28.29 43.78
N ALA A 10 48.67 29.38 43.43
CA ALA A 10 48.51 30.60 44.25
C ALA A 10 47.42 31.54 43.70
N LEU A 11 46.32 31.67 44.45
CA LEU A 11 45.47 32.87 44.49
C LEU A 11 46.20 33.97 45.27
N VAL A 12 46.11 35.23 44.86
CA VAL A 12 45.78 36.41 45.70
C VAL A 12 45.31 37.53 44.76
N GLY A 13 44.13 38.09 45.02
CA GLY A 13 43.63 39.30 44.35
C GLY A 13 44.03 40.58 45.07
N ALA A 14 43.94 41.71 44.38
CA ALA A 14 43.54 43.02 44.90
C ALA A 14 43.68 44.10 43.83
N GLY A 15 42.74 45.05 43.84
CA GLY A 15 43.07 46.45 43.59
C GLY A 15 42.81 46.98 42.18
N ALA A 16 41.66 47.62 42.03
CA ALA A 16 41.28 48.45 40.90
C ALA A 16 42.25 49.63 40.67
N VAL A 17 42.48 49.97 39.39
CA VAL A 17 42.72 51.36 38.98
C VAL A 17 41.95 51.60 37.67
N LEU A 18 40.93 52.46 37.79
CA LEU A 18 40.24 53.12 36.69
C LEU A 18 41.20 54.08 35.99
N PHE A 19 41.39 53.93 34.68
CA PHE A 19 41.68 55.06 33.80
C PHE A 19 40.76 54.95 32.59
N GLY A 20 39.87 55.93 32.48
CA GLY A 20 38.97 56.09 31.35
C GLY A 20 39.75 56.45 30.09
N ALA A 21 39.41 55.76 29.01
CA ALA A 21 39.61 56.25 27.65
C ALA A 21 38.24 56.32 26.99
N LEU A 22 37.76 57.55 26.85
CA LEU A 22 36.56 57.90 26.11
C LEU A 22 36.86 57.71 24.62
N ALA A 23 36.53 56.53 24.07
CA ALA A 23 36.49 56.32 22.63
C ALA A 23 35.03 56.41 22.18
N VAL A 24 34.69 57.53 21.53
CA VAL A 24 33.45 57.71 20.77
C VAL A 24 33.52 56.76 19.57
N ALA A 25 32.95 55.56 19.72
CA ALA A 25 32.60 54.71 18.60
C ALA A 25 31.16 55.04 18.20
N LEU A 26 31.01 55.70 17.05
CA LEU A 26 29.74 55.90 16.37
C LEU A 26 29.05 54.55 16.19
N GLY A 27 27.92 54.37 16.88
CA GLY A 27 27.10 53.18 16.75
C GLY A 27 26.49 53.11 15.36
N ASN A 28 26.96 52.17 14.54
CA ASN A 28 26.10 51.56 13.52
C ASN A 28 25.19 50.57 14.24
N GLN A 29 24.05 51.04 14.75
CA GLN A 29 22.90 50.17 14.94
C GLN A 29 22.36 49.84 13.55
N ALA A 30 22.94 48.82 12.92
CA ALA A 30 22.18 48.04 11.97
C ALA A 30 21.05 47.41 12.79
N GLY A 31 19.84 47.94 12.63
CA GLY A 31 18.65 47.32 13.19
C GLY A 31 18.65 45.87 12.75
N ALA A 32 18.69 44.95 13.70
CA ALA A 32 18.20 43.61 13.44
C ALA A 32 16.72 43.79 13.07
N GLU A 33 16.41 43.88 11.78
CA GLU A 33 15.06 43.66 11.29
C GLU A 33 14.67 42.28 11.80
N GLN A 34 13.91 42.24 12.89
CA GLN A 34 13.16 41.07 13.26
C GLN A 34 12.28 40.77 12.06
N THR A 35 12.62 39.73 11.30
CA THR A 35 11.73 39.18 10.28
C THR A 35 10.35 39.05 10.93
N PRO A 36 9.29 39.66 10.36
CA PRO A 36 7.97 39.57 10.96
C PRO A 36 7.61 38.09 11.18
N PRO A 37 6.92 37.76 12.28
CA PRO A 37 6.60 36.37 12.59
C PRO A 37 5.83 35.77 11.40
N VAL A 38 6.34 34.65 10.89
CA VAL A 38 5.67 33.90 9.83
C VAL A 38 4.33 33.44 10.38
N ALA A 39 3.22 33.88 9.77
CA ALA A 39 1.89 33.49 10.19
C ALA A 39 1.78 31.95 10.23
N PRO A 40 1.25 31.33 11.29
CA PRO A 40 1.01 29.88 11.36
C PRO A 40 0.18 29.34 10.18
N LEU A 41 0.32 28.04 9.85
CA LEU A 41 -0.29 27.46 8.64
C LEU A 41 -1.83 27.50 8.67
N ASP A 42 -2.42 27.22 9.83
CA ASP A 42 -3.84 27.36 10.13
C ASP A 42 -4.37 28.76 9.83
N GLN A 43 -3.59 29.82 10.08
CA GLN A 43 -3.97 31.19 9.74
C GLN A 43 -3.99 31.46 8.22
N LEU A 44 -3.19 30.72 7.45
CA LEU A 44 -3.11 30.86 5.99
C LEU A 44 -4.13 29.98 5.28
N LEU A 45 -4.33 28.75 5.75
CA LEU A 45 -5.28 27.79 5.18
C LEU A 45 -6.71 28.07 5.65
N GLY A 46 -6.87 28.54 6.88
CA GLY A 46 -8.14 28.62 7.61
C GLY A 46 -8.40 27.36 8.43
N GLU A 47 -9.46 27.38 9.23
CA GLU A 47 -9.90 26.28 10.12
C GLU A 47 -10.55 25.10 9.35
N GLN A 48 -10.34 24.99 8.03
CA GLN A 48 -10.91 23.95 7.19
C GLN A 48 -9.90 23.48 6.15
N SER A 49 -9.97 22.19 5.80
CA SER A 49 -9.12 21.65 4.74
C SER A 49 -9.34 22.37 3.40
N VAL A 50 -8.26 22.63 2.67
CA VAL A 50 -8.24 23.40 1.41
C VAL A 50 -7.78 22.50 0.26
N GLN A 51 -8.52 22.55 -0.86
CA GLN A 51 -8.17 21.82 -2.07
C GLN A 51 -6.81 22.30 -2.63
N GLY A 52 -6.01 21.37 -3.16
CA GLY A 52 -4.59 21.55 -3.47
C GLY A 52 -4.25 22.81 -4.27
N ARG A 53 -4.97 23.13 -5.34
CA ARG A 53 -4.65 24.29 -6.18
C ARG A 53 -4.90 25.61 -5.45
N THR A 54 -5.94 25.63 -4.61
CA THR A 54 -6.24 26.79 -3.75
C THR A 54 -5.22 26.88 -2.61
N ALA A 55 -4.81 25.75 -2.04
CA ALA A 55 -3.79 25.70 -1.00
C ALA A 55 -2.42 26.17 -1.54
N LEU A 56 -2.03 25.74 -2.74
CA LEU A 56 -0.81 26.18 -3.41
C LEU A 56 -0.80 27.69 -3.64
N ALA A 57 -1.91 28.28 -4.10
CA ALA A 57 -2.02 29.73 -4.28
C ALA A 57 -1.84 30.51 -2.98
N LYS A 58 -2.25 29.94 -1.84
CA LYS A 58 -2.08 30.53 -0.50
C LYS A 58 -0.68 30.34 0.07
N LEU A 59 -0.05 29.21 -0.21
CA LEU A 59 1.16 28.74 0.49
C LEU A 59 2.40 28.61 -0.40
N GLN A 60 2.37 29.10 -1.64
CA GLN A 60 3.52 29.05 -2.55
C GLN A 60 4.85 29.50 -1.89
N PRO A 61 4.92 30.56 -1.06
CA PRO A 61 6.17 30.95 -0.38
C PRO A 61 6.66 29.97 0.69
N ARG A 62 5.81 29.04 1.14
CA ARG A 62 6.09 28.05 2.20
C ARG A 62 6.11 26.61 1.68
N LEU A 63 6.21 26.43 0.37
CA LEU A 63 6.20 25.11 -0.26
C LEU A 63 7.28 24.18 0.30
N ALA A 64 8.48 24.67 0.57
CA ALA A 64 9.56 23.87 1.17
C ALA A 64 9.20 23.35 2.57
N GLU A 65 8.59 24.20 3.41
CA GLU A 65 8.14 23.77 4.75
C GLU A 65 7.04 22.71 4.65
N LEU A 66 6.09 22.89 3.73
CA LEU A 66 5.03 21.89 3.50
C LEU A 66 5.60 20.58 2.97
N ALA A 67 6.59 20.63 2.09
CA ALA A 67 7.26 19.47 1.52
C ALA A 67 7.95 18.66 2.63
N ASP A 68 8.75 19.32 3.47
CA ASP A 68 9.39 18.71 4.64
C ASP A 68 8.35 18.11 5.60
N ARG A 69 7.25 18.83 5.83
CA ARG A 69 6.16 18.36 6.68
C ARG A 69 5.49 17.10 6.14
N ASN A 70 5.38 16.96 4.82
CA ASN A 70 4.76 15.80 4.17
C ASN A 70 5.76 14.71 3.77
N GLY A 71 7.06 14.91 4.02
CA GLY A 71 8.09 13.92 3.69
C GLY A 71 8.27 13.68 2.19
N ILE A 72 7.90 14.64 1.34
CA ILE A 72 8.03 14.55 -0.12
C ILE A 72 8.81 15.74 -0.68
N ALA A 73 9.37 15.60 -1.88
CA ALA A 73 10.11 16.69 -2.52
C ALA A 73 9.21 17.88 -2.85
N ALA A 74 9.73 19.10 -2.77
CA ALA A 74 8.94 20.33 -2.96
C ALA A 74 8.34 20.44 -4.37
N ASP A 75 9.08 20.02 -5.40
CA ASP A 75 8.61 19.98 -6.78
C ASP A 75 7.52 18.91 -6.99
N GLN A 76 7.61 17.79 -6.28
CA GLN A 76 6.55 16.78 -6.25
C GLN A 76 5.30 17.32 -5.58
N LEU A 77 5.41 17.96 -4.41
CA LEU A 77 4.26 18.55 -3.72
C LEU A 77 3.61 19.66 -4.56
N GLU A 78 4.40 20.54 -5.18
CA GLU A 78 3.87 21.59 -6.06
C GLU A 78 3.07 20.99 -7.21
N ARG A 79 3.61 19.95 -7.85
CA ARG A 79 2.93 19.24 -8.94
C ARG A 79 1.61 18.65 -8.47
N ILE A 80 1.60 17.88 -7.38
CA ILE A 80 0.40 17.28 -6.78
C ILE A 80 -0.65 18.36 -6.55
N LEU A 81 -0.31 19.42 -5.82
CA LEU A 81 -1.25 20.49 -5.48
C LEU A 81 -1.74 21.24 -6.72
N ALA A 82 -0.90 21.40 -7.76
CA ALA A 82 -1.26 22.11 -8.98
C ALA A 82 -2.18 21.30 -9.91
N THR A 83 -1.94 19.99 -10.04
CA THR A 83 -2.57 19.15 -11.08
C THR A 83 -3.61 18.20 -10.54
N ASP A 84 -3.43 17.72 -9.30
CA ASP A 84 -4.33 16.74 -8.72
C ASP A 84 -5.52 17.40 -8.03
N LYS A 85 -6.71 17.17 -8.60
CA LYS A 85 -7.95 17.76 -8.11
C LYS A 85 -8.42 17.13 -6.80
N THR A 86 -7.97 15.93 -6.48
CA THR A 86 -8.37 15.20 -5.28
C THR A 86 -7.39 15.40 -4.13
N SER A 87 -6.30 16.14 -4.34
CA SER A 87 -5.39 16.54 -3.27
C SER A 87 -5.97 17.65 -2.38
N TRP A 88 -5.78 17.51 -1.07
CA TRP A 88 -6.19 18.48 -0.04
C TRP A 88 -5.10 18.65 1.00
N LEU A 89 -5.01 19.84 1.58
CA LEU A 89 -4.24 20.10 2.80
C LEU A 89 -5.21 20.34 3.97
N ASP A 90 -4.97 19.71 5.12
CA ASP A 90 -5.63 20.07 6.38
C ASP A 90 -5.07 21.39 6.96
N GLU A 91 -5.59 21.85 8.09
CA GLU A 91 -5.14 23.09 8.74
C GLU A 91 -3.65 23.09 9.15
N ASP A 92 -3.08 21.90 9.39
CA ASP A 92 -1.67 21.70 9.70
C ASP A 92 -0.78 21.61 8.46
N GLY A 93 -1.37 21.67 7.25
CA GLY A 93 -0.66 21.53 5.98
C GLY A 93 -0.33 20.08 5.61
N LYS A 94 -1.04 19.10 6.17
CA LYS A 94 -0.90 17.68 5.83
C LYS A 94 -1.70 17.30 4.61
N LEU A 95 -1.03 16.60 3.70
CA LEU A 95 -1.59 16.08 2.46
C LEU A 95 -2.46 14.86 2.75
N PHE A 96 -3.67 14.90 2.21
CA PHE A 96 -4.55 13.77 2.09
C PHE A 96 -5.31 13.82 0.77
N TYR A 97 -5.86 12.69 0.37
CA TYR A 97 -6.68 12.61 -0.83
C TYR A 97 -8.17 12.38 -0.51
N ARG A 98 -9.03 12.88 -1.39
CA ARG A 98 -10.47 12.60 -1.42
C ARG A 98 -10.81 11.94 -2.75
N GLU A 99 -10.90 10.62 -2.74
CA GLU A 99 -11.07 9.81 -3.95
C GLU A 99 -12.44 10.03 -4.60
N PRO A 100 -12.55 10.07 -5.93
CA PRO A 100 -13.84 10.18 -6.59
C PRO A 100 -14.70 8.94 -6.32
N VAL A 101 -16.03 9.09 -6.39
CA VAL A 101 -16.92 7.92 -6.36
C VAL A 101 -16.72 7.07 -7.61
N ALA A 102 -16.88 5.76 -7.46
CA ALA A 102 -16.96 4.86 -8.60
C ALA A 102 -18.20 5.23 -9.45
N THR A 103 -18.04 5.18 -10.77
CA THR A 103 -19.16 5.39 -11.69
C THR A 103 -20.19 4.28 -11.53
N LYS A 104 -21.44 4.54 -11.94
CA LYS A 104 -22.49 3.51 -11.91
C LYS A 104 -22.13 2.24 -12.71
N ALA A 105 -21.35 2.39 -13.78
CA ALA A 105 -20.88 1.26 -14.57
C ALA A 105 -19.85 0.42 -13.79
N GLU A 106 -18.84 1.07 -13.20
CA GLU A 106 -17.83 0.41 -12.35
C GLU A 106 -18.47 -0.26 -11.13
N GLN A 107 -19.51 0.34 -10.53
CA GLN A 107 -20.27 -0.30 -9.44
C GLN A 107 -21.05 -1.54 -9.93
N ALA A 108 -21.65 -1.48 -11.12
CA ALA A 108 -22.46 -2.56 -11.69
C ALA A 108 -21.64 -3.73 -12.25
N GLU A 109 -20.38 -3.50 -12.65
CA GLU A 109 -19.46 -4.55 -13.11
C GLU A 109 -18.95 -5.43 -11.96
N THR A 110 -19.02 -4.95 -10.72
CA THR A 110 -18.78 -5.81 -9.57
C THR A 110 -19.92 -6.79 -9.39
N VAL A 111 -19.59 -8.08 -9.24
CA VAL A 111 -20.60 -9.06 -8.85
C VAL A 111 -21.07 -8.67 -7.45
N ALA A 112 -22.28 -8.09 -7.37
CA ALA A 112 -22.93 -7.84 -6.10
C ALA A 112 -23.02 -9.15 -5.31
N SER A 113 -22.79 -9.09 -3.99
CA SER A 113 -22.93 -10.25 -3.10
C SER A 113 -24.24 -10.97 -3.42
N PRO A 114 -24.20 -12.27 -3.75
CA PRO A 114 -25.43 -12.98 -4.06
C PRO A 114 -26.33 -13.03 -2.81
N LYS A 115 -27.52 -12.40 -2.86
CA LYS A 115 -28.47 -12.30 -1.74
C LYS A 115 -29.08 -13.64 -1.26
N TRP A 116 -28.62 -14.79 -1.77
CA TRP A 116 -29.32 -16.07 -1.63
C TRP A 116 -28.78 -17.00 -0.55
N ALA A 117 -27.76 -16.60 0.23
CA ALA A 117 -27.24 -17.41 1.33
C ALA A 117 -27.66 -16.83 2.69
N THR A 118 -28.86 -17.21 3.15
CA THR A 118 -29.51 -16.75 4.40
C THR A 118 -29.09 -17.51 5.66
N THR A 119 -28.07 -18.38 5.59
CA THR A 119 -27.59 -19.11 6.77
C THR A 119 -26.68 -18.20 7.60
N ALA A 120 -27.25 -17.63 8.66
CA ALA A 120 -26.57 -16.72 9.57
C ALA A 120 -25.44 -17.40 10.36
N VAL A 121 -24.30 -16.74 10.46
CA VAL A 121 -23.31 -16.98 11.53
C VAL A 121 -23.43 -15.82 12.51
N ALA A 122 -23.54 -16.11 13.81
CA ALA A 122 -23.64 -15.09 14.85
C ALA A 122 -22.25 -14.48 15.15
N ALA A 123 -22.20 -13.15 15.31
CA ALA A 123 -21.03 -12.32 15.61
C ALA A 123 -19.93 -12.29 14.51
N ALA A 124 -19.06 -11.28 14.55
CA ALA A 124 -17.82 -11.20 13.75
C ALA A 124 -16.80 -12.24 14.28
N VAL A 125 -17.20 -13.51 14.28
CA VAL A 125 -16.41 -14.65 14.74
C VAL A 125 -16.57 -15.73 13.69
N GLY A 126 -15.45 -16.29 13.24
CA GLY A 126 -15.41 -17.24 12.14
C GLY A 126 -14.36 -16.89 11.08
N PRO A 127 -14.23 -17.73 10.03
CA PRO A 127 -13.08 -17.70 9.14
C PRO A 127 -12.90 -16.39 8.36
N ALA A 128 -13.95 -15.57 8.18
CA ALA A 128 -13.85 -14.29 7.48
C ALA A 128 -13.19 -13.17 8.33
N PHE A 129 -13.17 -13.30 9.66
CA PHE A 129 -12.61 -12.32 10.60
C PHE A 129 -11.39 -12.88 11.35
N GLU A 130 -10.80 -13.95 10.81
CA GLU A 130 -9.62 -14.64 11.34
C GLU A 130 -8.54 -14.80 10.26
N LEU A 131 -8.65 -14.04 9.16
CA LEU A 131 -7.75 -14.13 8.02
C LEU A 131 -6.47 -13.35 8.29
N HIS A 132 -5.33 -13.93 7.89
CA HIS A 132 -4.00 -13.35 8.01
C HIS A 132 -3.17 -13.74 6.81
N SER A 133 -2.56 -12.78 6.11
CA SER A 133 -1.66 -13.06 4.99
C SER A 133 -0.27 -13.48 5.49
N LYS A 134 0.15 -12.96 6.65
CA LYS A 134 1.45 -13.21 7.26
C LYS A 134 1.40 -13.01 8.78
N LYS A 135 0.63 -13.86 9.47
CA LYS A 135 0.51 -13.83 10.93
C LYS A 135 1.87 -13.79 11.62
N GLY A 136 2.05 -12.81 12.50
CA GLY A 136 3.28 -12.59 13.25
C GLY A 136 4.25 -11.60 12.61
N SER A 137 3.89 -10.95 11.49
CA SER A 137 4.60 -9.75 11.06
C SER A 137 4.50 -8.65 12.13
N ASN A 138 5.54 -7.82 12.21
CA ASN A 138 5.57 -6.60 13.00
C ASN A 138 4.82 -5.43 12.31
N ARG A 139 4.26 -5.66 11.13
CA ARG A 139 3.48 -4.70 10.36
C ARG A 139 2.10 -5.24 10.09
N VAL A 140 1.08 -4.41 10.25
CA VAL A 140 -0.32 -4.80 10.04
C VAL A 140 -1.04 -3.84 9.10
N ILE A 141 -1.82 -4.38 8.17
CA ILE A 141 -2.89 -3.66 7.49
C ILE A 141 -4.19 -4.31 7.94
N TYR A 142 -4.95 -3.62 8.80
CA TYR A 142 -6.22 -4.11 9.31
C TYR A 142 -7.36 -3.64 8.39
N LEU A 143 -8.01 -4.59 7.73
CA LEU A 143 -9.23 -4.36 6.97
C LEU A 143 -10.43 -4.45 7.92
N ASP A 144 -10.87 -3.29 8.38
CA ASP A 144 -11.90 -3.16 9.41
C ASP A 144 -13.30 -3.15 8.76
N PHE A 145 -13.93 -4.32 8.78
CA PHE A 145 -15.31 -4.52 8.33
C PHE A 145 -16.30 -4.51 9.50
N ASP A 146 -15.87 -4.75 10.74
CA ASP A 146 -16.75 -4.88 11.91
C ASP A 146 -17.13 -3.54 12.55
N GLY A 147 -16.50 -2.45 12.08
CA GLY A 147 -16.85 -1.09 12.40
C GLY A 147 -15.98 -0.51 13.50
N HIS A 148 -15.91 0.81 13.56
CA HIS A 148 -15.01 1.52 14.45
C HIS A 148 -15.64 2.77 15.03
N THR A 149 -15.17 3.18 16.22
CA THR A 149 -15.51 4.51 16.76
C THR A 149 -14.40 5.49 16.41
N VAL A 150 -14.64 6.34 15.42
CA VAL A 150 -13.74 7.42 15.03
C VAL A 150 -13.88 8.54 16.08
N THR A 151 -12.80 8.81 16.80
CA THR A 151 -12.75 9.84 17.85
C THR A 151 -11.33 10.38 18.03
N GLY A 152 -11.20 11.69 18.20
CA GLY A 152 -9.89 12.33 18.41
C GLY A 152 -8.95 12.19 17.23
N THR A 153 -9.47 12.22 16.00
CA THR A 153 -8.71 12.13 14.75
C THR A 153 -8.90 13.39 13.92
N ALA A 154 -8.03 13.60 12.93
CA ALA A 154 -8.14 14.67 11.96
C ALA A 154 -9.41 14.55 11.09
N TRP A 155 -10.06 13.38 11.06
CA TRP A 155 -11.29 13.20 10.29
C TRP A 155 -12.54 13.74 10.98
N ASN A 156 -12.47 13.91 12.30
CA ASN A 156 -13.59 14.36 13.10
C ASN A 156 -13.30 15.68 13.84
N SER A 157 -12.36 16.46 13.31
CA SER A 157 -12.15 17.89 13.57
C SER A 157 -13.11 18.77 12.75
N ASP A 158 -12.88 20.09 12.70
CA ASP A 158 -13.51 21.03 11.75
C ASP A 158 -15.04 21.04 11.78
N GLY A 159 -15.62 21.05 12.99
CA GLY A 159 -17.08 21.08 13.20
C GLY A 159 -17.80 19.77 12.88
N LYS A 160 -17.06 18.68 12.63
CA LYS A 160 -17.61 17.32 12.58
C LYS A 160 -17.97 16.81 13.98
N PRO A 161 -18.78 15.74 14.11
CA PRO A 161 -19.09 15.16 15.41
C PRO A 161 -17.83 14.67 16.14
N ALA A 162 -17.67 15.06 17.40
CA ALA A 162 -16.49 14.74 18.21
C ALA A 162 -16.25 13.23 18.42
N SER A 163 -17.26 12.40 18.19
CA SER A 163 -17.15 10.94 18.12
C SER A 163 -18.21 10.39 17.18
N VAL A 164 -17.83 9.45 16.32
CA VAL A 164 -18.72 8.79 15.37
C VAL A 164 -18.55 7.28 15.47
N LYS A 165 -19.63 6.56 15.74
CA LYS A 165 -19.66 5.10 15.63
C LYS A 165 -19.99 4.72 14.19
N VAL A 166 -18.99 4.23 13.46
CA VAL A 166 -19.16 3.62 12.14
C VAL A 166 -19.69 2.20 12.33
N PRO A 167 -20.82 1.84 11.71
CA PRO A 167 -21.38 0.49 11.82
C PRO A 167 -20.56 -0.51 10.99
N ALA A 168 -20.75 -1.80 11.29
CA ALA A 168 -20.21 -2.88 10.48
C ALA A 168 -20.73 -2.85 9.04
N TYR A 169 -19.94 -3.39 8.11
CA TYR A 169 -20.33 -3.66 6.74
C TYR A 169 -21.61 -4.50 6.69
N ASP A 170 -22.58 -4.06 5.90
CA ASP A 170 -23.90 -4.67 5.81
C ASP A 170 -24.46 -4.47 4.40
N THR A 171 -24.99 -5.54 3.82
CA THR A 171 -25.54 -5.59 2.46
C THR A 171 -27.00 -6.06 2.41
N ASP A 172 -27.50 -6.63 3.51
CA ASP A 172 -28.87 -7.17 3.58
C ASP A 172 -29.78 -6.42 4.58
N GLY A 173 -29.22 -5.47 5.33
CA GLY A 173 -29.92 -4.64 6.30
C GLY A 173 -29.98 -5.24 7.70
N ASN A 174 -29.34 -6.39 7.93
CA ASN A 174 -29.40 -7.11 9.20
C ASN A 174 -28.10 -6.98 9.99
N THR A 175 -27.99 -5.89 10.74
CA THR A 175 -26.82 -5.59 11.59
C THR A 175 -26.62 -6.53 12.78
N SER A 176 -27.43 -7.58 12.93
CA SER A 176 -27.36 -8.53 14.05
C SER A 176 -26.59 -9.81 13.71
N ASN A 177 -26.26 -10.06 12.44
CA ASN A 177 -25.49 -11.21 12.00
C ASN A 177 -24.64 -10.91 10.76
N TRP A 178 -23.80 -11.87 10.36
CA TRP A 178 -23.06 -11.83 9.11
C TRP A 178 -23.58 -12.91 8.17
N SER A 179 -24.15 -12.51 7.04
CA SER A 179 -24.56 -13.42 5.99
C SER A 179 -23.34 -14.09 5.36
N THR A 180 -23.52 -15.28 4.76
CA THR A 180 -22.46 -15.93 3.97
C THR A 180 -22.00 -15.01 2.82
N ALA A 181 -22.92 -14.23 2.24
CA ALA A 181 -22.64 -13.33 1.13
C ALA A 181 -21.69 -12.20 1.55
N GLU A 182 -21.86 -11.64 2.75
CA GLU A 182 -20.92 -10.65 3.30
C GLU A 182 -19.58 -11.27 3.64
N GLN A 183 -19.58 -12.45 4.27
CA GLN A 183 -18.34 -13.16 4.59
C GLN A 183 -17.53 -13.51 3.34
N ASP A 184 -18.18 -13.83 2.23
CA ASP A 184 -17.50 -14.09 0.97
C ASP A 184 -16.93 -12.82 0.34
N VAL A 185 -17.58 -11.66 0.50
CA VAL A 185 -16.98 -10.36 0.15
C VAL A 185 -15.75 -10.07 1.00
N VAL A 186 -15.85 -10.24 2.32
CA VAL A 186 -14.72 -10.00 3.23
C VAL A 186 -13.51 -10.86 2.86
N LYS A 187 -13.72 -12.16 2.57
CA LYS A 187 -12.65 -13.07 2.13
C LYS A 187 -12.06 -12.68 0.78
N ASP A 188 -12.88 -12.28 -0.19
CA ASP A 188 -12.41 -11.91 -1.54
C ASP A 188 -11.63 -10.58 -1.48
N VAL A 189 -12.13 -9.59 -0.72
CA VAL A 189 -11.40 -8.32 -0.47
C VAL A 189 -10.07 -8.60 0.19
N TRP A 190 -10.06 -9.36 1.29
CA TRP A 190 -8.83 -9.72 1.98
C TRP A 190 -7.84 -10.42 1.05
N ALA A 191 -8.30 -11.38 0.24
CA ALA A 191 -7.41 -12.14 -0.64
C ALA A 191 -6.73 -11.25 -1.71
N ARG A 192 -7.44 -10.25 -2.22
CA ARG A 192 -6.91 -9.29 -3.21
C ARG A 192 -5.87 -8.37 -2.56
N VAL A 193 -6.25 -7.67 -1.49
CA VAL A 193 -5.32 -6.76 -0.78
C VAL A 193 -4.12 -7.53 -0.23
N ALA A 194 -4.32 -8.78 0.21
CA ALA A 194 -3.22 -9.64 0.65
C ALA A 194 -2.23 -10.00 -0.47
N ASP A 195 -2.69 -10.10 -1.73
CA ASP A 195 -1.81 -10.35 -2.88
C ASP A 195 -1.06 -9.08 -3.28
N ASP A 196 -1.75 -7.93 -3.36
CA ASP A 196 -1.15 -6.62 -3.63
C ASP A 196 0.02 -6.33 -2.69
N TYR A 197 -0.16 -6.65 -1.40
CA TYR A 197 0.86 -6.44 -0.37
C TYR A 197 1.75 -7.67 -0.09
N ALA A 198 1.56 -8.80 -0.80
CA ALA A 198 2.35 -10.02 -0.60
C ALA A 198 3.87 -9.80 -0.72
N PRO A 199 4.38 -8.91 -1.61
CA PRO A 199 5.81 -8.65 -1.73
C PRO A 199 6.44 -7.92 -0.53
N PHE A 200 5.65 -7.51 0.46
CA PHE A 200 6.12 -6.84 1.68
C PHE A 200 6.01 -7.75 2.92
N ASP A 201 6.79 -7.45 3.96
CA ASP A 201 6.73 -8.11 5.25
C ASP A 201 5.58 -7.53 6.11
N VAL A 202 4.33 -7.80 5.71
CA VAL A 202 3.12 -7.25 6.36
C VAL A 202 2.04 -8.31 6.50
N ASP A 203 1.31 -8.25 7.61
CA ASP A 203 0.10 -9.02 7.82
C ASP A 203 -1.12 -8.19 7.41
N VAL A 204 -1.70 -8.52 6.25
CA VAL A 204 -3.03 -8.06 5.88
C VAL A 204 -4.03 -8.96 6.61
N THR A 205 -4.86 -8.37 7.45
CA THR A 205 -5.74 -9.10 8.36
C THR A 205 -7.15 -8.54 8.38
N THR A 206 -8.14 -9.41 8.55
CA THR A 206 -9.52 -9.06 8.92
C THR A 206 -9.81 -9.39 10.38
N GLN A 207 -8.86 -10.02 11.08
CA GLN A 207 -8.90 -10.16 12.53
C GLN A 207 -8.48 -8.85 13.16
N ALA A 208 -9.38 -8.24 13.95
CA ALA A 208 -9.09 -7.04 14.73
C ALA A 208 -7.84 -7.25 15.61
N PRO A 209 -6.73 -6.55 15.35
CA PRO A 209 -5.57 -6.60 16.21
C PRO A 209 -5.79 -5.70 17.44
N ALA A 210 -4.91 -5.80 18.44
CA ALA A 210 -4.86 -4.79 19.49
C ALA A 210 -4.47 -3.43 18.89
N GLU A 211 -5.01 -2.32 19.42
CA GLU A 211 -4.66 -0.97 18.93
C GLU A 211 -3.16 -0.68 18.98
N SER A 212 -2.42 -1.28 19.92
CA SER A 212 -0.96 -1.16 20.02
C SER A 212 -0.19 -1.86 18.89
N ALA A 213 -0.85 -2.69 18.08
CA ALA A 213 -0.25 -3.27 16.87
C ALA A 213 -0.54 -2.42 15.61
N ILE A 214 -1.37 -1.39 15.74
CA ILE A 214 -1.64 -0.40 14.68
C ILE A 214 -0.95 0.92 15.03
N THR A 215 -1.20 1.47 16.22
CA THR A 215 -0.72 2.79 16.62
C THR A 215 0.77 2.78 16.90
N ARG A 216 1.55 3.46 16.05
CA ARG A 216 2.97 3.71 16.30
C ARG A 216 3.17 4.79 17.35
N THR A 217 3.82 4.44 18.45
CA THR A 217 4.01 5.37 19.59
C THR A 217 5.24 6.27 19.43
N ASP A 218 6.35 5.72 18.95
CA ASP A 218 7.59 6.44 18.67
C ASP A 218 8.49 5.70 17.65
N ALA A 219 9.73 6.16 17.48
CA ALA A 219 10.69 5.54 16.55
C ALA A 219 11.22 4.16 17.03
N ALA A 220 11.26 3.93 18.34
CA ALA A 220 11.67 2.65 18.92
C ALA A 220 10.58 1.59 18.79
N ASP A 221 9.32 2.01 18.73
CA ASP A 221 8.18 1.16 18.42
C ASP A 221 8.33 0.51 17.05
N GLN A 222 8.51 -0.81 17.08
CA GLN A 222 8.65 -1.66 15.90
C GLN A 222 7.37 -2.43 15.60
N GLN A 223 6.24 -2.23 16.28
CA GLN A 223 4.98 -2.93 16.00
C GLN A 223 3.88 -1.92 15.72
N TYR A 224 3.55 -1.74 14.45
CA TYR A 224 2.60 -0.72 14.01
C TYR A 224 1.99 -1.08 12.67
N GLY A 225 1.00 -0.32 12.25
CA GLY A 225 0.24 -0.61 11.05
C GLY A 225 -0.70 0.51 10.66
N THR A 226 -1.61 0.20 9.74
CA THR A 226 -2.73 1.07 9.40
C THR A 226 -4.06 0.33 9.50
N ARG A 227 -5.12 1.08 9.75
CA ARG A 227 -6.50 0.61 9.60
C ARG A 227 -7.08 1.16 8.30
N VAL A 228 -7.65 0.27 7.51
CA VAL A 228 -8.56 0.61 6.41
C VAL A 228 -9.97 0.32 6.87
N LEU A 229 -10.72 1.36 7.20
CA LEU A 229 -12.09 1.26 7.67
C LEU A 229 -13.06 1.20 6.50
N ILE A 230 -13.82 0.10 6.40
CA ILE A 230 -14.87 -0.06 5.41
C ILE A 230 -16.16 0.53 5.99
N ASP A 231 -16.48 1.76 5.60
CA ASP A 231 -17.58 2.55 6.15
C ASP A 231 -18.82 2.48 5.24
N PRO A 232 -19.92 1.83 5.68
CA PRO A 232 -21.17 1.77 4.92
C PRO A 232 -22.14 2.91 5.21
N SER A 233 -21.78 3.81 6.13
CA SER A 233 -22.62 4.92 6.54
C SER A 233 -22.43 6.15 5.65
N SER A 234 -22.88 7.30 6.10
CA SER A 234 -22.89 8.54 5.31
C SER A 234 -22.33 9.77 6.04
N TRP A 235 -21.75 9.58 7.24
CA TRP A 235 -21.36 10.70 8.10
C TRP A 235 -20.27 11.57 7.45
N TYR A 236 -19.25 10.96 6.84
CA TYR A 236 -18.21 11.68 6.09
C TYR A 236 -18.54 11.70 4.59
N GLN A 237 -18.93 10.55 4.04
CA GLN A 237 -19.17 10.33 2.60
C GLN A 237 -20.09 11.37 1.97
N THR A 238 -21.18 11.76 2.63
CA THR A 238 -22.13 12.77 2.09
C THR A 238 -21.47 14.12 1.87
N SER A 239 -20.55 14.51 2.75
CA SER A 239 -19.92 15.83 2.72
C SER A 239 -18.75 15.90 1.74
N CYS A 240 -18.00 14.81 1.57
CA CYS A 240 -16.91 14.76 0.61
C CYS A 240 -17.37 14.36 -0.80
N GLY A 241 -18.48 13.62 -0.93
CA GLY A 241 -18.90 13.01 -2.19
C GLY A 241 -17.85 12.06 -2.78
N CYS A 242 -17.17 11.30 -1.92
CA CYS A 242 -15.96 10.56 -2.23
C CYS A 242 -16.14 9.03 -2.12
N GLY A 243 -15.22 8.29 -2.76
CA GLY A 243 -15.09 6.82 -2.68
C GLY A 243 -14.23 6.36 -1.51
N GLY A 244 -13.26 7.18 -1.10
CA GLY A 244 -12.39 6.95 0.04
C GLY A 244 -11.56 8.18 0.38
N ILE A 245 -10.85 8.10 1.50
CA ILE A 245 -9.95 9.13 2.02
C ILE A 245 -8.77 8.50 2.76
N ALA A 246 -7.60 9.10 2.60
CA ALA A 246 -6.41 8.75 3.36
C ALA A 246 -5.42 9.90 3.43
N TYR A 247 -4.83 10.09 4.61
CA TYR A 247 -3.63 10.90 4.78
C TYR A 247 -2.41 10.16 4.21
N VAL A 248 -1.50 10.93 3.62
CA VAL A 248 -0.30 10.38 2.96
C VAL A 248 0.85 10.24 3.95
N GLY A 249 1.58 9.12 3.87
CA GLY A 249 2.82 8.91 4.65
C GLY A 249 2.59 8.87 6.16
N VAL A 250 1.51 8.22 6.59
CA VAL A 250 1.16 8.10 8.02
C VAL A 250 1.60 6.78 8.63
N PHE A 251 1.82 5.74 7.82
CA PHE A 251 2.01 4.36 8.27
C PHE A 251 3.16 4.20 9.24
N ASP A 252 4.28 4.89 9.01
CA ASP A 252 5.46 4.83 9.86
C ASP A 252 5.64 6.12 10.69
N ARG A 253 4.65 6.99 10.74
CA ARG A 253 4.75 8.25 11.48
C ARG A 253 4.92 8.00 12.98
N THR A 254 5.93 8.57 13.60
CA THR A 254 6.27 8.34 15.02
C THR A 254 5.63 9.33 15.99
N SER A 255 4.74 10.19 15.52
CA SER A 255 4.07 11.21 16.32
C SER A 255 2.69 11.49 15.73
N GLN A 256 1.66 11.61 16.56
CA GLN A 256 0.28 11.79 16.09
C GLN A 256 -0.16 10.69 15.10
N HIS A 257 0.37 9.47 15.21
CA HIS A 257 0.05 8.37 14.29
C HIS A 257 -1.47 8.09 14.28
N SER A 258 -2.06 7.88 15.47
CA SER A 258 -3.50 7.63 15.60
C SER A 258 -4.37 8.81 15.18
N PHE A 259 -3.85 10.04 15.20
CA PHE A 259 -4.60 11.24 14.83
C PHE A 259 -4.89 11.28 13.32
N TYR A 260 -3.98 10.80 12.48
CA TYR A 260 -4.17 10.75 11.03
C TYR A 260 -4.73 9.41 10.52
N GLN A 261 -5.15 8.54 11.44
CA GLN A 261 -5.84 7.28 11.15
C GLN A 261 -7.37 7.47 11.27
N PRO A 262 -8.17 6.55 10.70
CA PRO A 262 -7.80 5.50 9.75
C PRO A 262 -7.78 5.99 8.29
N ALA A 263 -7.29 5.18 7.36
CA ALA A 263 -7.75 5.24 5.97
C ALA A 263 -9.22 4.79 5.91
N MET A 264 -10.05 5.35 5.02
CA MET A 264 -11.46 4.95 4.90
C MET A 264 -11.87 4.67 3.47
N VAL A 265 -12.63 3.60 3.28
CA VAL A 265 -13.31 3.25 2.04
C VAL A 265 -14.80 3.33 2.26
N PHE A 266 -15.51 4.12 1.45
CA PHE A 266 -16.95 4.34 1.61
C PHE A 266 -17.76 3.48 0.65
N THR A 267 -18.54 2.54 1.16
CA THR A 267 -19.33 1.64 0.29
C THR A 267 -20.46 2.37 -0.45
N LYS A 268 -20.91 3.52 0.06
CA LYS A 268 -21.81 4.42 -0.69
C LYS A 268 -21.14 5.13 -1.87
N GLY A 269 -19.80 5.17 -1.90
CA GLY A 269 -19.02 5.74 -2.99
C GLY A 269 -18.49 4.69 -3.98
N VAL A 270 -17.98 3.56 -3.48
CA VAL A 270 -17.36 2.52 -4.33
C VAL A 270 -18.28 1.33 -4.63
N GLY A 271 -19.41 1.23 -3.93
CA GLY A 271 -20.31 0.07 -3.96
C GLY A 271 -19.98 -0.97 -2.89
N THR A 272 -20.73 -2.07 -2.91
CA THR A 272 -20.61 -3.18 -1.95
C THR A 272 -19.98 -4.44 -2.58
N GLY A 273 -19.31 -4.28 -3.72
CA GLY A 273 -18.68 -5.39 -4.44
C GLY A 273 -17.22 -5.58 -4.02
N ALA A 274 -16.78 -6.83 -3.90
CA ALA A 274 -15.43 -7.16 -3.43
C ALA A 274 -14.30 -6.52 -4.27
N LYS A 275 -14.43 -6.49 -5.61
CA LYS A 275 -13.42 -5.87 -6.47
C LYS A 275 -13.24 -4.39 -6.12
N ASN A 276 -14.30 -3.59 -6.11
CA ASN A 276 -14.17 -2.15 -5.86
C ASN A 276 -13.72 -1.84 -4.42
N ILE A 277 -14.20 -2.60 -3.43
CA ILE A 277 -13.73 -2.41 -2.05
C ILE A 277 -12.24 -2.76 -1.94
N ALA A 278 -11.78 -3.82 -2.59
CA ALA A 278 -10.36 -4.21 -2.58
C ALA A 278 -9.46 -3.17 -3.25
N GLU A 279 -9.83 -2.73 -4.47
CA GLU A 279 -9.08 -1.68 -5.17
C GLU A 279 -8.95 -0.41 -4.32
N ALA A 280 -10.07 0.04 -3.74
CA ALA A 280 -10.05 1.22 -2.88
C ALA A 280 -9.23 0.94 -1.61
N ALA A 281 -9.39 -0.21 -0.96
CA ALA A 281 -8.66 -0.53 0.27
C ALA A 281 -7.15 -0.57 0.07
N ALA A 282 -6.68 -1.18 -1.01
CA ALA A 282 -5.27 -1.20 -1.37
C ALA A 282 -4.76 0.20 -1.71
N HIS A 283 -5.54 0.99 -2.43
CA HIS A 283 -5.22 2.37 -2.79
C HIS A 283 -5.09 3.30 -1.57
N GLU A 284 -6.07 3.27 -0.65
CA GLU A 284 -6.05 4.10 0.56
C GLU A 284 -4.93 3.69 1.53
N ALA A 285 -4.68 2.38 1.66
CA ALA A 285 -3.50 1.89 2.37
C ALA A 285 -2.21 2.33 1.67
N GLY A 286 -2.20 2.40 0.33
CA GLY A 286 -1.10 2.92 -0.50
C GLY A 286 -0.74 4.36 -0.16
N HIS A 287 -1.74 5.23 0.02
CA HIS A 287 -1.51 6.59 0.52
C HIS A 287 -0.84 6.58 1.90
N ASN A 288 -1.32 5.74 2.82
CA ASN A 288 -0.72 5.67 4.16
C ASN A 288 0.77 5.34 4.12
N VAL A 289 1.22 4.58 3.12
CA VAL A 289 2.64 4.24 2.89
C VAL A 289 3.33 5.15 1.87
N GLY A 290 2.83 6.38 1.69
CA GLY A 290 3.53 7.48 1.01
C GLY A 290 3.27 7.59 -0.51
N LEU A 291 2.41 6.74 -1.07
CA LEU A 291 2.15 6.75 -2.50
C LEU A 291 1.22 7.90 -2.91
N SER A 292 1.56 8.53 -4.05
CA SER A 292 0.72 9.52 -4.74
C SER A 292 0.01 8.87 -5.92
N HIS A 293 -1.01 9.53 -6.47
CA HIS A 293 -1.75 8.96 -7.60
C HIS A 293 -0.89 8.71 -8.83
N ASP A 294 -1.22 7.62 -9.51
CA ASP A 294 -0.77 7.31 -10.86
C ASP A 294 -1.75 7.93 -11.85
N GLY A 295 -1.39 9.09 -12.39
CA GLY A 295 -2.20 9.84 -13.34
C GLY A 295 -1.52 10.07 -14.69
N THR A 296 -2.11 10.97 -15.47
CA THR A 296 -1.58 11.45 -16.75
C THR A 296 -1.33 12.95 -16.70
N SER A 297 -0.80 13.54 -17.77
CA SER A 297 -0.66 15.00 -17.84
C SER A 297 -2.00 15.76 -17.70
N THR A 298 -3.14 15.10 -17.97
CA THR A 298 -4.47 15.72 -17.95
C THR A 298 -5.44 15.15 -16.90
N GLU A 299 -5.21 13.95 -16.40
CA GLU A 299 -6.09 13.25 -15.46
C GLU A 299 -5.33 12.88 -14.18
N GLY A 300 -5.95 13.06 -13.02
CA GLY A 300 -5.36 12.63 -11.73
C GLY A 300 -5.20 11.12 -11.62
N TYR A 301 -6.02 10.36 -12.36
CA TYR A 301 -6.03 8.90 -12.31
C TYR A 301 -5.90 8.28 -13.69
N TYR A 302 -4.94 7.38 -13.83
CA TYR A 302 -4.81 6.53 -15.00
C TYR A 302 -5.75 5.33 -14.87
N ARG A 303 -6.64 5.17 -15.85
CA ARG A 303 -7.66 4.10 -15.88
C ARG A 303 -7.13 2.76 -16.40
N GLY A 304 -5.82 2.68 -16.63
CA GLY A 304 -5.17 1.53 -17.24
C GLY A 304 -5.49 1.35 -18.72
N HIS A 305 -4.97 0.26 -19.28
CA HIS A 305 -5.15 -0.14 -20.67
C HIS A 305 -5.09 -1.67 -20.79
N GLY A 306 -5.70 -2.23 -21.84
CA GLY A 306 -5.82 -3.69 -21.95
C GLY A 306 -6.49 -4.29 -20.71
N ALA A 307 -5.82 -5.26 -20.07
CA ALA A 307 -6.26 -5.91 -18.83
C ALA A 307 -5.62 -5.33 -17.55
N TRP A 308 -4.81 -4.28 -17.68
CA TRP A 308 -3.94 -3.77 -16.62
C TRP A 308 -4.28 -2.34 -16.21
N ALA A 309 -4.14 -2.02 -14.92
CA ALA A 309 -4.10 -0.67 -14.36
C ALA A 309 -3.11 -0.60 -13.18
N PRO A 310 -2.56 0.58 -12.84
CA PRO A 310 -1.84 0.76 -11.60
C PRO A 310 -2.78 0.84 -10.39
N ILE A 311 -2.38 0.32 -9.23
CA ILE A 311 -3.15 0.38 -7.97
C ILE A 311 -3.41 1.83 -7.55
N MET A 312 -2.40 2.71 -7.67
CA MET A 312 -2.54 4.14 -7.37
C MET A 312 -3.26 4.93 -8.48
N GLY A 313 -3.77 4.26 -9.52
CA GLY A 313 -4.67 4.82 -10.52
C GLY A 313 -6.12 4.41 -10.24
N VAL A 314 -6.86 4.00 -11.28
CA VAL A 314 -8.24 3.47 -11.14
C VAL A 314 -8.36 2.13 -11.88
N GLY A 315 -8.36 1.05 -11.09
CA GLY A 315 -8.34 -0.34 -11.56
C GLY A 315 -9.69 -1.07 -11.60
N TYR A 316 -10.82 -0.41 -11.30
CA TYR A 316 -12.12 -1.08 -11.11
C TYR A 316 -12.54 -2.02 -12.25
N ASN A 317 -12.22 -1.69 -13.50
CA ASN A 317 -12.57 -2.49 -14.69
C ASN A 317 -11.39 -3.27 -15.29
N LYS A 318 -10.29 -3.41 -14.54
CA LYS A 318 -9.07 -4.13 -14.95
C LYS A 318 -8.80 -5.30 -14.00
N ALA A 319 -8.58 -6.46 -14.57
CA ALA A 319 -8.41 -7.68 -13.79
C ALA A 319 -7.01 -7.85 -13.20
N ILE A 320 -6.01 -7.16 -13.78
CA ILE A 320 -4.63 -7.12 -13.31
C ILE A 320 -4.37 -5.70 -12.82
N THR A 321 -4.02 -5.55 -11.56
CA THR A 321 -3.87 -4.26 -10.89
C THR A 321 -2.61 -4.32 -10.06
N GLN A 322 -1.57 -3.56 -10.41
CA GLN A 322 -0.24 -3.75 -9.83
C GLN A 322 0.34 -2.42 -9.35
N TRP A 323 1.34 -2.48 -8.47
CA TRP A 323 2.21 -1.33 -8.18
C TRP A 323 2.95 -0.88 -9.44
N SER A 324 3.26 0.42 -9.52
CA SER A 324 3.82 1.05 -10.72
C SER A 324 5.12 1.79 -10.47
N LYS A 325 5.82 2.06 -11.57
CA LYS A 325 6.85 3.11 -11.63
C LYS A 325 6.62 4.10 -12.77
N GLY A 326 5.36 4.24 -13.18
CA GLY A 326 4.96 5.14 -14.25
C GLY A 326 5.48 4.73 -15.64
N GLU A 327 5.48 3.43 -15.95
CA GLU A 327 5.97 2.91 -17.25
C GLU A 327 4.95 3.04 -18.39
N TYR A 328 3.71 3.43 -18.07
CA TYR A 328 2.66 3.67 -19.06
C TYR A 328 2.83 5.03 -19.76
N ALA A 329 2.20 5.16 -20.92
CA ALA A 329 2.25 6.40 -21.69
C ALA A 329 1.66 7.57 -20.90
N ASP A 330 2.36 8.71 -20.95
CA ASP A 330 1.96 9.97 -20.30
C ASP A 330 1.88 9.93 -18.76
N ALA A 331 2.50 8.95 -18.08
CA ALA A 331 2.48 8.91 -16.62
C ALA A 331 3.11 10.17 -15.99
N ASN A 332 2.33 10.87 -15.17
CA ASN A 332 2.72 12.12 -14.48
C ASN A 332 3.45 11.86 -13.13
N ASN A 333 3.33 10.64 -12.64
CA ASN A 333 4.01 10.11 -11.47
C ASN A 333 5.01 9.03 -11.90
N LYS A 334 6.20 9.05 -11.28
CA LYS A 334 7.33 8.15 -11.56
C LYS A 334 7.92 7.60 -10.24
N GLN A 335 7.14 7.61 -9.16
CA GLN A 335 7.52 6.95 -7.91
C GLN A 335 7.87 5.49 -8.21
N ASP A 336 8.96 4.98 -7.66
CA ASP A 336 9.13 3.54 -7.55
C ASP A 336 8.30 3.10 -6.35
N ASP A 337 7.07 2.66 -6.58
CA ASP A 337 6.11 2.33 -5.54
C ASP A 337 6.69 1.37 -4.50
N TYR A 338 7.39 0.32 -4.93
CA TYR A 338 8.00 -0.63 -4.00
C TYR A 338 9.08 0.00 -3.12
N ALA A 339 9.85 0.96 -3.64
CA ALA A 339 10.83 1.70 -2.86
C ALA A 339 10.15 2.67 -1.88
N VAL A 340 9.16 3.43 -2.34
CA VAL A 340 8.42 4.38 -1.49
C VAL A 340 7.73 3.66 -0.33
N VAL A 341 7.04 2.55 -0.60
CA VAL A 341 6.40 1.73 0.44
C VAL A 341 7.42 1.23 1.47
N ALA A 342 8.61 0.80 1.01
CA ALA A 342 9.68 0.37 1.89
C ALA A 342 10.27 1.49 2.75
N GLU A 343 10.42 2.69 2.17
CA GLU A 343 10.88 3.90 2.87
C GLU A 343 9.85 4.37 3.92
N ASN A 344 8.57 4.07 3.72
CA ASN A 344 7.47 4.39 4.64
C ASN A 344 7.07 3.21 5.54
N GLY A 345 8.05 2.40 5.95
CA GLY A 345 7.91 1.43 7.04
C GLY A 345 7.43 0.03 6.68
N LEU A 346 7.10 -0.25 5.42
CA LEU A 346 6.75 -1.59 4.93
C LEU A 346 7.91 -2.24 4.16
N ALA A 347 8.83 -2.87 4.89
CA ALA A 347 9.99 -3.53 4.30
C ALA A 347 9.60 -4.63 3.29
N ARG A 348 10.46 -4.85 2.29
CA ARG A 348 10.33 -5.98 1.35
C ARG A 348 10.39 -7.32 2.08
N ARG A 349 9.60 -8.27 1.62
CA ARG A 349 9.63 -9.65 2.10
C ARG A 349 10.94 -10.31 1.70
N ALA A 350 11.48 -11.16 2.57
CA ALA A 350 12.62 -12.01 2.23
C ALA A 350 12.20 -13.12 1.25
N ASP A 351 13.14 -13.50 0.38
CA ASP A 351 13.03 -14.64 -0.54
C ASP A 351 12.70 -15.93 0.25
N ASP A 352 11.72 -16.69 -0.24
CA ASP A 352 11.22 -17.90 0.41
C ASP A 352 11.72 -19.21 -0.23
N HIS A 353 12.32 -19.14 -1.42
CA HIS A 353 12.78 -20.31 -2.18
C HIS A 353 14.16 -20.11 -2.81
N GLY A 354 14.69 -21.18 -3.40
CA GLY A 354 16.04 -21.18 -3.92
C GLY A 354 16.10 -20.74 -5.39
N ASN A 355 16.98 -19.78 -5.68
CA ASN A 355 17.26 -19.27 -7.04
C ASN A 355 17.93 -20.24 -8.03
N THR A 356 18.32 -21.44 -7.60
CA THR A 356 19.13 -22.37 -8.41
C THR A 356 18.70 -23.82 -8.23
N THR A 357 19.11 -24.69 -9.16
CA THR A 357 18.91 -26.15 -9.03
C THR A 357 19.62 -26.75 -7.81
N ALA A 358 20.67 -26.09 -7.31
CA ALA A 358 21.40 -26.52 -6.10
C ALA A 358 20.63 -26.17 -4.81
N THR A 359 19.90 -25.06 -4.81
CA THR A 359 19.11 -24.57 -3.67
C THR A 359 17.61 -24.89 -3.78
N ALA A 360 17.22 -25.69 -4.78
CA ALA A 360 15.83 -25.91 -5.15
C ALA A 360 14.97 -26.54 -4.04
N THR A 361 13.79 -25.97 -3.81
CA THR A 361 12.80 -26.47 -2.85
C THR A 361 12.21 -27.81 -3.31
N ALA A 362 12.15 -28.81 -2.43
CA ALA A 362 11.63 -30.13 -2.78
C ALA A 362 10.10 -30.15 -2.90
N LEU A 363 9.59 -30.73 -4.00
CA LEU A 363 8.18 -31.03 -4.19
C LEU A 363 7.88 -32.50 -3.90
N THR A 364 6.65 -32.73 -3.46
CA THR A 364 6.04 -34.06 -3.37
C THR A 364 4.95 -34.14 -4.43
N LEU A 365 4.94 -35.23 -5.21
CA LEU A 365 3.92 -35.47 -6.22
C LEU A 365 2.49 -35.38 -5.62
N GLY A 366 1.58 -34.70 -6.30
CA GLY A 366 0.21 -34.46 -5.86
C GLY A 366 0.04 -33.38 -4.79
N THR A 367 1.14 -32.85 -4.23
CA THR A 367 1.10 -31.80 -3.20
C THR A 367 1.41 -30.43 -3.79
N SER A 368 0.69 -29.41 -3.32
CA SER A 368 0.99 -28.02 -3.64
C SER A 368 1.98 -27.41 -2.65
N ARG A 369 2.91 -26.60 -3.15
CA ARG A 369 3.71 -25.65 -2.37
C ARG A 369 3.29 -24.23 -2.72
N LYS A 370 3.37 -23.33 -1.74
CA LYS A 370 3.14 -21.90 -1.92
C LYS A 370 4.48 -21.19 -1.92
N GLY A 371 4.57 -20.10 -2.67
CA GLY A 371 5.69 -19.16 -2.63
C GLY A 371 5.19 -17.73 -2.84
N VAL A 372 6.07 -16.77 -2.69
CA VAL A 372 5.84 -15.35 -2.97
C VAL A 372 6.99 -14.81 -3.78
N TYR A 373 6.67 -14.30 -4.96
CA TYR A 373 7.65 -13.64 -5.81
C TYR A 373 7.82 -12.20 -5.34
N ALA A 374 8.84 -11.92 -4.54
CA ALA A 374 8.94 -10.66 -3.79
C ALA A 374 9.79 -9.59 -4.49
N THR A 375 10.55 -9.92 -5.52
CA THR A 375 11.34 -8.93 -6.31
C THR A 375 11.39 -9.33 -7.77
N ASP A 376 11.64 -8.38 -8.67
CA ASP A 376 11.74 -8.64 -10.12
C ASP A 376 12.98 -9.47 -10.52
N SER A 377 13.98 -9.56 -9.62
CA SER A 377 15.19 -10.35 -9.80
C SER A 377 15.09 -11.78 -9.26
N ASP A 378 14.02 -12.08 -8.54
CA ASP A 378 13.78 -13.36 -7.88
C ASP A 378 13.66 -14.51 -8.90
N LYS A 379 13.84 -15.75 -8.46
CA LYS A 379 13.61 -16.98 -9.23
C LYS A 379 13.31 -18.11 -8.26
N ASP A 380 12.14 -18.71 -8.37
CA ASP A 380 11.85 -19.86 -7.52
C ASP A 380 12.07 -21.17 -8.25
N VAL A 381 13.07 -21.93 -7.79
CA VAL A 381 13.39 -23.23 -8.33
C VAL A 381 12.92 -24.33 -7.38
N PHE A 382 12.15 -25.25 -7.94
CA PHE A 382 11.64 -26.43 -7.26
C PHE A 382 12.21 -27.69 -7.88
N ARG A 383 12.41 -28.75 -7.09
CA ARG A 383 12.88 -30.06 -7.58
C ARG A 383 11.85 -31.16 -7.33
N ILE A 384 11.75 -32.09 -8.27
CA ILE A 384 10.93 -33.29 -8.12
C ILE A 384 11.63 -34.49 -8.77
N ASP A 385 11.53 -35.65 -8.12
CA ASP A 385 11.94 -36.94 -8.67
C ASP A 385 10.68 -37.69 -9.09
N VAL A 386 10.59 -38.11 -10.36
CA VAL A 386 9.41 -38.78 -10.92
C VAL A 386 9.78 -40.08 -11.63
N ALA A 387 8.83 -41.01 -11.71
CA ALA A 387 8.93 -42.18 -12.58
C ALA A 387 8.74 -41.78 -14.06
N ALA A 388 8.98 -42.72 -14.98
CA ALA A 388 8.62 -42.50 -16.38
C ALA A 388 7.10 -42.42 -16.52
N GLY A 389 6.59 -41.39 -17.19
CA GLY A 389 5.15 -41.18 -17.32
C GLY A 389 4.79 -39.78 -17.79
N THR A 390 3.49 -39.52 -17.90
CA THR A 390 2.94 -38.20 -18.22
C THR A 390 2.60 -37.47 -16.93
N PHE A 391 3.04 -36.22 -16.83
CA PHE A 391 2.79 -35.37 -15.67
C PHE A 391 2.29 -34.00 -16.10
N SER A 392 1.49 -33.41 -15.24
CA SER A 392 1.06 -32.02 -15.31
C SER A 392 1.84 -31.19 -14.28
N PHE A 393 2.65 -30.25 -14.77
CA PHE A 393 3.39 -29.29 -13.99
C PHE A 393 2.60 -27.98 -14.02
N VAL A 394 2.16 -27.50 -12.85
CA VAL A 394 1.24 -26.35 -12.76
C VAL A 394 1.80 -25.33 -11.78
N ALA A 395 1.83 -24.09 -12.22
CA ALA A 395 2.03 -22.92 -11.38
C ALA A 395 0.83 -21.97 -11.56
N ALA A 396 0.21 -21.58 -10.46
CA ALA A 396 -0.96 -20.71 -10.44
C ALA A 396 -0.73 -19.58 -9.44
N PRO A 397 -1.03 -18.32 -9.78
CA PRO A 397 -0.96 -17.21 -8.85
C PRO A 397 -2.08 -17.31 -7.80
N SER A 398 -2.17 -16.33 -6.92
CA SER A 398 -3.31 -16.17 -6.01
C SER A 398 -4.64 -16.25 -6.76
N ALA A 399 -5.61 -16.97 -6.20
CA ALA A 399 -6.86 -17.26 -6.90
C ALA A 399 -7.77 -16.02 -7.09
N LYS A 400 -7.50 -14.95 -6.33
CA LYS A 400 -8.24 -13.68 -6.33
C LYS A 400 -7.22 -12.56 -6.36
N GLY A 401 -7.43 -11.56 -7.23
CA GLY A 401 -6.53 -10.41 -7.37
C GLY A 401 -5.11 -10.81 -7.71
N ALA A 402 -4.93 -11.71 -8.68
CA ALA A 402 -3.60 -12.17 -9.06
C ALA A 402 -2.78 -11.03 -9.66
N ASP A 403 -1.72 -10.63 -8.96
CA ASP A 403 -0.77 -9.64 -9.45
C ASP A 403 0.36 -10.29 -10.24
N LEU A 404 0.78 -11.50 -9.83
CA LEU A 404 1.86 -12.23 -10.49
C LEU A 404 1.39 -12.87 -11.81
N ASP A 405 2.06 -12.50 -12.90
CA ASP A 405 2.04 -13.22 -14.17
C ASP A 405 3.22 -14.21 -14.25
N ILE A 406 2.90 -15.50 -14.44
CA ILE A 406 3.84 -16.61 -14.27
C ILE A 406 4.32 -17.16 -15.61
N ARG A 407 5.65 -17.18 -15.77
CA ARG A 407 6.33 -18.10 -16.69
C ARG A 407 6.82 -19.33 -15.93
N LEU A 408 6.36 -20.51 -16.37
CA LEU A 408 6.84 -21.80 -15.86
C LEU A 408 7.81 -22.43 -16.85
N GLN A 409 8.97 -22.87 -16.36
CA GLN A 409 9.93 -23.65 -17.13
C GLN A 409 10.16 -25.00 -16.47
N LEU A 410 10.18 -26.06 -17.29
CA LEU A 410 10.59 -27.40 -16.87
C LEU A 410 12.03 -27.64 -17.31
N LEU A 411 12.91 -27.97 -16.37
CA LEU A 411 14.32 -28.24 -16.60
C LEU A 411 14.63 -29.72 -16.32
N ASN A 412 15.55 -30.30 -17.07
CA ASN A 412 16.08 -31.63 -16.80
C ASN A 412 17.12 -31.61 -15.66
N SER A 413 17.69 -32.78 -15.32
CA SER A 413 18.69 -32.93 -14.25
C SER A 413 19.98 -32.13 -14.46
N ALA A 414 20.32 -31.77 -15.70
CA ALA A 414 21.46 -30.93 -16.04
C ALA A 414 21.13 -29.42 -15.99
N GLY A 415 19.91 -29.03 -15.60
CA GLY A 415 19.47 -27.64 -15.59
C GLY A 415 19.13 -27.07 -16.97
N THR A 416 19.02 -27.92 -18.00
CA THR A 416 18.60 -27.48 -19.34
C THR A 416 17.08 -27.37 -19.40
N VAL A 417 16.56 -26.26 -19.90
CA VAL A 417 15.12 -26.06 -20.13
C VAL A 417 14.64 -27.00 -21.25
N ILE A 418 13.63 -27.82 -20.95
CA ILE A 418 13.04 -28.80 -21.89
C ILE A 418 11.58 -28.51 -22.22
N ALA A 419 10.94 -27.57 -21.52
CA ALA A 419 9.64 -27.00 -21.86
C ALA A 419 9.44 -25.65 -21.18
N THR A 420 8.58 -24.81 -21.74
CA THR A 420 8.20 -23.51 -21.18
C THR A 420 6.72 -23.27 -21.44
N ALA A 421 6.02 -22.72 -20.45
CA ALA A 421 4.67 -22.19 -20.56
C ALA A 421 4.65 -20.73 -20.11
N ASN A 422 4.14 -19.87 -20.98
CA ASN A 422 3.92 -18.45 -20.73
C ASN A 422 2.69 -18.01 -21.56
N PRO A 423 1.47 -18.30 -21.10
CA PRO A 423 0.26 -17.96 -21.84
C PRO A 423 0.10 -16.44 -21.97
N ALA A 424 -0.61 -16.00 -23.01
CA ALA A 424 -0.86 -14.57 -23.21
C ALA A 424 -1.84 -14.04 -22.16
N SER A 425 -1.44 -12.98 -21.46
CA SER A 425 -2.24 -12.36 -20.42
C SER A 425 -3.39 -11.51 -20.95
N GLY A 426 -4.47 -11.46 -20.18
CA GLY A 426 -5.71 -10.78 -20.54
C GLY A 426 -6.70 -10.81 -19.38
N GLN A 427 -7.99 -10.58 -19.69
CA GLN A 427 -9.05 -10.66 -18.70
C GLN A 427 -10.33 -11.25 -19.29
N ALA A 428 -11.05 -12.05 -18.49
CA ALA A 428 -12.38 -12.53 -18.83
C ALA A 428 -13.47 -11.53 -18.42
N ASN A 429 -13.25 -10.83 -17.30
CA ASN A 429 -14.05 -9.72 -16.79
C ASN A 429 -13.17 -8.86 -15.87
N ALA A 430 -13.71 -7.75 -15.36
CA ALA A 430 -13.01 -6.80 -14.47
C ALA A 430 -12.33 -7.42 -13.25
N ALA A 431 -12.77 -8.60 -12.79
CA ALA A 431 -12.28 -9.23 -11.57
C ALA A 431 -11.45 -10.52 -11.82
N THR A 432 -11.35 -10.98 -13.07
CA THR A 432 -10.81 -12.31 -13.42
C THR A 432 -9.77 -12.21 -14.54
N PRO A 433 -8.46 -12.26 -14.20
CA PRO A 433 -7.42 -12.27 -15.21
C PRO A 433 -7.36 -13.63 -15.93
N THR A 434 -6.85 -13.63 -17.15
CA THR A 434 -6.57 -14.84 -17.93
C THR A 434 -5.10 -14.84 -18.31
N GLY A 435 -4.51 -16.03 -18.50
CA GLY A 435 -3.15 -16.16 -19.01
C GLY A 435 -2.04 -16.04 -17.96
N VAL A 436 -2.33 -15.53 -16.76
CA VAL A 436 -1.38 -15.35 -15.65
C VAL A 436 -0.96 -16.65 -14.94
N SER A 437 -1.53 -17.79 -15.31
CA SER A 437 -1.18 -19.12 -14.79
C SER A 437 -0.46 -19.94 -15.87
N ALA A 438 0.44 -20.84 -15.47
CA ALA A 438 1.21 -21.63 -16.40
C ALA A 438 1.10 -23.13 -16.13
N ARG A 439 0.92 -23.91 -17.20
CA ARG A 439 0.79 -25.37 -17.17
C ARG A 439 1.62 -25.99 -18.27
N ILE A 440 2.37 -27.03 -17.93
CA ILE A 440 3.10 -27.89 -18.87
C ILE A 440 2.60 -29.31 -18.65
N ASP A 441 2.04 -29.94 -19.68
CA ASP A 441 1.77 -31.38 -19.70
C ASP A 441 2.86 -32.06 -20.53
N LYS A 442 3.62 -32.98 -19.93
CA LYS A 442 4.75 -33.61 -20.62
C LYS A 442 4.96 -35.05 -20.18
N GLN A 443 5.21 -35.91 -21.16
CA GLN A 443 5.79 -37.23 -20.91
C GLN A 443 7.29 -37.10 -20.66
N VAL A 444 7.75 -37.66 -19.55
CA VAL A 444 9.14 -37.58 -19.12
C VAL A 444 9.68 -38.97 -18.77
N ALA A 445 10.99 -39.15 -18.93
CA ALA A 445 11.68 -40.34 -18.44
C ALA A 445 11.82 -40.26 -16.91
N ALA A 446 12.03 -41.42 -16.26
CA ALA A 446 12.30 -41.45 -14.84
C ALA A 446 13.55 -40.63 -14.50
N GLY A 447 13.47 -39.79 -13.47
CA GLY A 447 14.59 -38.98 -13.04
C GLY A 447 14.18 -37.69 -12.33
N ARG A 448 15.20 -36.86 -12.09
CA ARG A 448 15.06 -35.55 -11.47
C ARG A 448 14.73 -34.48 -12.49
N TYR A 449 13.74 -33.66 -12.17
CA TYR A 449 13.39 -32.45 -12.91
C TYR A 449 13.31 -31.26 -11.96
N TYR A 450 13.40 -30.08 -12.55
CA TYR A 450 13.21 -28.83 -11.85
C TYR A 450 12.11 -28.01 -12.50
N LEU A 451 11.33 -27.31 -11.69
CA LEU A 451 10.40 -26.29 -12.14
C LEU A 451 11.03 -24.94 -11.76
N ARG A 452 11.17 -24.04 -12.72
CA ARG A 452 11.57 -22.66 -12.46
C ARG A 452 10.39 -21.74 -12.71
N ILE A 453 10.03 -20.98 -11.70
CA ILE A 453 9.03 -19.92 -11.74
C ILE A 453 9.78 -18.61 -11.95
N GLU A 454 9.35 -17.85 -12.94
CA GLU A 454 9.82 -16.48 -13.18
C GLU A 454 8.60 -15.60 -13.39
N ASN A 455 8.66 -14.35 -12.90
CA ASN A 455 7.66 -13.36 -13.28
C ASN A 455 7.89 -12.88 -14.73
N VAL A 456 6.83 -12.37 -15.34
CA VAL A 456 6.89 -11.82 -16.70
C VAL A 456 6.04 -10.56 -16.83
N GLY A 457 6.37 -9.73 -17.81
CA GLY A 457 5.46 -8.74 -18.34
C GLY A 457 4.71 -9.29 -19.56
N TYR A 458 3.70 -8.56 -20.01
CA TYR A 458 2.95 -8.85 -21.23
C TYR A 458 2.87 -7.61 -22.11
N GLY A 459 2.96 -7.76 -23.43
CA GLY A 459 2.82 -6.66 -24.37
C GLY A 459 3.84 -5.52 -24.19
N ASN A 460 3.44 -4.31 -24.57
CA ASN A 460 4.18 -3.06 -24.37
C ASN A 460 3.53 -2.26 -23.23
N PRO A 461 4.26 -1.97 -22.13
CA PRO A 461 3.75 -1.19 -21.00
C PRO A 461 3.18 0.18 -21.36
N LEU A 462 3.57 0.75 -22.51
CA LEU A 462 3.08 2.05 -22.94
C LEU A 462 1.61 2.04 -23.37
N ASN A 463 1.02 0.92 -23.79
CA ASN A 463 -0.33 0.94 -24.37
C ASN A 463 -1.14 -0.37 -24.36
N ASN A 464 -0.52 -1.54 -24.24
CA ASN A 464 -1.25 -2.81 -24.35
C ASN A 464 -0.72 -3.89 -23.40
N GLY A 465 -0.08 -3.49 -22.30
CA GLY A 465 0.73 -4.40 -21.52
C GLY A 465 1.19 -3.87 -20.16
N TYR A 466 2.17 -4.56 -19.59
CA TYR A 466 2.83 -4.21 -18.33
C TYR A 466 4.21 -4.86 -18.31
N SER A 467 5.12 -4.32 -17.52
CA SER A 467 6.48 -4.84 -17.38
C SER A 467 6.52 -5.93 -16.29
N THR A 468 7.71 -6.48 -16.05
CA THR A 468 7.94 -7.36 -14.88
C THR A 468 7.88 -6.63 -13.55
N TYR A 469 7.94 -5.28 -13.54
CA TYR A 469 8.06 -4.49 -12.30
C TYR A 469 6.95 -4.81 -11.32
N GLY A 470 5.68 -4.61 -11.71
CA GLY A 470 4.51 -4.82 -10.85
C GLY A 470 4.03 -6.27 -10.79
N SER A 471 4.60 -7.17 -11.61
CA SER A 471 4.20 -8.58 -11.65
C SER A 471 4.86 -9.35 -10.50
N LEU A 472 4.45 -9.09 -9.27
CA LEU A 472 4.94 -9.69 -8.03
C LEU A 472 3.73 -10.10 -7.18
N GLY A 473 3.80 -11.22 -6.48
CA GLY A 473 2.64 -11.71 -5.73
C GLY A 473 2.77 -13.14 -5.25
N GLY A 474 1.70 -13.65 -4.63
CA GLY A 474 1.62 -15.02 -4.15
C GLY A 474 1.35 -16.02 -5.28
N TYR A 475 1.88 -17.23 -5.13
CA TYR A 475 1.57 -18.32 -6.05
C TYR A 475 1.59 -19.68 -5.36
N SER A 476 1.17 -20.69 -6.12
CA SER A 476 1.30 -22.09 -5.79
C SER A 476 1.85 -22.90 -6.95
N VAL A 477 2.67 -23.90 -6.63
CA VAL A 477 3.25 -24.84 -7.60
C VAL A 477 2.94 -26.26 -7.18
N ARG A 478 2.61 -27.11 -8.16
CA ARG A 478 2.38 -28.54 -7.95
C ARG A 478 2.73 -29.36 -9.19
N VAL A 479 2.99 -30.64 -8.96
CA VAL A 479 3.10 -31.65 -10.02
C VAL A 479 2.08 -32.74 -9.74
N ALA A 480 1.33 -33.16 -10.76
CA ALA A 480 0.38 -34.25 -10.67
C ALA A 480 0.58 -35.24 -11.81
N ASN A 481 0.08 -36.47 -11.65
CA ASN A 481 -0.05 -37.40 -12.77
C ASN A 481 -0.97 -36.78 -13.83
N GLY A 482 -0.55 -36.89 -15.09
CA GLY A 482 -1.28 -36.37 -16.25
C GLY A 482 -2.38 -37.28 -16.75
#